data_AF-A0AB73IB53-F1
#
_entry.id   AF-A0AB73IB53-F1
#
_cell.length_a   1.000
_cell.length_b   1.000
_cell.length_c   1.000
_cell.angle_alpha   90.00
_cell.angle_beta   90.00
_cell.angle_gamma   90.00
#
_symmetry.space_group_name_H-M   'P 1'
#
loop_
_entity.id
_entity.type
_entity.pdbx_description
1 polymer ?
#
loop_
_entity_poly.entity_id
_entity_poly.type
_entity_poly.pdbx_seq_one_letter_code
_entity_poly.pdbx_strand_id
1 'polypeptide(L)'
;MDDIDFECTACGKCCHDLRLPLTLAEASDWLARGGQMELICEAIPWPADPEPPNAQADYRKARSTPAASGSLPVRVSTILAAAFAGSCPNLRADMLCGIYEERPLVCRIYPAEINPFVSLTPANKACPPEAWNTKPLQRHGVLVEETTRRLIELSRRTAENEAPLRMRLCHELAITHASLANEGFVIHAPRSSELLAALERVRATPDVPPASAEWTFVSNRSVTVETLLSVGATVRLDEPVDARDFRYHGFHEASSA
;
A
#
# COMPACT_ATOMS: atom_id res chain seq x y z
N MET A 1 9.89 21.82 15.37
CA MET A 1 11.35 21.66 15.46
C MET A 1 11.61 20.40 14.67
N ASP A 2 12.02 20.56 13.41
CA ASP A 2 11.95 19.50 12.39
C ASP A 2 13.24 18.67 12.33
N ASP A 3 14.01 18.72 13.41
CA ASP A 3 15.24 17.99 13.61
C ASP A 3 14.91 16.69 14.31
N ILE A 4 15.32 15.58 13.70
CA ILE A 4 15.05 14.24 14.18
C ILE A 4 16.35 13.47 14.16
N ASP A 5 16.68 12.84 15.28
CA ASP A 5 17.75 11.87 15.38
C ASP A 5 17.19 10.46 15.29
N PHE A 6 17.93 9.56 14.66
CA PHE A 6 17.60 8.15 14.60
C PHE A 6 18.82 7.26 14.43
N GLU A 7 18.87 6.19 15.23
CA GLU A 7 19.76 5.06 15.06
C GLU A 7 19.03 3.77 15.37
N CYS A 8 19.13 2.78 14.47
CA CYS A 8 18.47 1.50 14.66
C CYS A 8 19.09 0.75 15.85
N THR A 9 18.27 0.37 16.83
CA THR A 9 18.70 -0.38 18.02
C THR A 9 18.71 -1.89 17.84
N ALA A 10 18.48 -2.39 16.61
CA ALA A 10 18.29 -3.82 16.32
C ALA A 10 17.22 -4.50 17.22
N CYS A 11 16.19 -3.77 17.62
CA CYS A 11 15.16 -4.28 18.52
C CYS A 11 14.14 -5.23 17.87
N GLY A 12 14.14 -5.37 16.53
CA GLY A 12 13.22 -6.24 15.79
C GLY A 12 11.75 -5.77 15.73
N LYS A 13 11.33 -4.73 16.45
CA LYS A 13 9.91 -4.31 16.53
C LYS A 13 9.29 -3.97 15.17
N CYS A 14 10.04 -3.28 14.29
CA CYS A 14 9.59 -2.97 12.93
C CYS A 14 9.66 -4.17 11.96
N CYS A 15 9.92 -5.37 12.46
CA CYS A 15 9.97 -6.61 11.68
C CYS A 15 8.88 -7.61 12.10
N HIS A 16 7.88 -7.18 12.88
CA HIS A 16 6.79 -8.04 13.37
C HIS A 16 5.42 -7.52 12.94
N ASP A 17 4.49 -8.44 12.70
CA ASP A 17 3.05 -8.15 12.51
C ASP A 17 2.76 -7.11 11.43
N LEU A 18 3.49 -7.19 10.30
CA LEU A 18 3.42 -6.18 9.25
C LEU A 18 2.59 -6.62 8.05
N ARG A 19 2.03 -5.59 7.41
CA ARG A 19 1.71 -5.56 5.98
C ARG A 19 2.78 -4.72 5.31
N LEU A 20 3.83 -5.37 4.83
CA LEU A 20 5.01 -4.71 4.29
C LEU A 20 4.78 -4.40 2.80
N PRO A 21 4.67 -3.11 2.39
CA PRO A 21 4.44 -2.77 0.99
C PRO A 21 5.64 -3.14 0.12
N LEU A 22 5.39 -3.85 -0.97
CA LEU A 22 6.40 -4.32 -1.91
C LEU A 22 6.15 -3.75 -3.32
N THR A 23 7.22 -3.58 -4.07
CA THR A 23 7.20 -3.44 -5.53
C THR A 23 6.80 -4.78 -6.19
N LEU A 24 6.51 -4.79 -7.49
CA LEU A 24 6.19 -6.03 -8.21
C LEU A 24 7.38 -7.00 -8.24
N ALA A 25 8.61 -6.47 -8.34
CA ALA A 25 9.83 -7.27 -8.29
C ALA A 25 10.01 -7.90 -6.90
N GLU A 26 9.94 -7.10 -5.84
CA GLU A 26 10.06 -7.60 -4.46
C GLU A 26 8.94 -8.57 -4.09
N ALA A 27 7.71 -8.36 -4.60
CA ALA A 27 6.60 -9.28 -4.44
C ALA A 27 6.90 -10.65 -5.08
N SER A 28 7.50 -10.65 -6.27
CA SER A 28 7.93 -11.88 -6.95
C SER A 28 8.96 -12.63 -6.10
N ASP A 29 9.98 -11.93 -5.60
CA ASP A 29 11.04 -12.51 -4.77
C ASP A 29 10.48 -13.04 -3.44
N TRP A 30 9.51 -12.33 -2.83
CA TRP A 30 8.85 -12.74 -1.60
C TRP A 30 8.06 -14.04 -1.77
N LEU A 31 7.26 -14.13 -2.85
CA LEU A 31 6.47 -15.33 -3.15
C LEU A 31 7.36 -16.52 -3.52
N ALA A 32 8.45 -16.29 -4.26
CA ALA A 32 9.41 -17.34 -4.61
C ALA A 32 10.06 -17.97 -3.37
N ARG A 33 10.14 -17.24 -2.25
CA ARG A 33 10.62 -17.74 -0.95
C ARG A 33 9.54 -18.40 -0.10
N GLY A 34 8.34 -18.62 -0.65
CA GLY A 34 7.21 -19.22 0.06
C GLY A 34 6.40 -18.23 0.91
N GLY A 35 6.58 -16.93 0.69
CA GLY A 35 5.84 -15.90 1.41
C GLY A 35 4.34 -15.88 1.07
N GLN A 36 3.56 -15.28 1.96
CA GLN A 36 2.15 -14.94 1.73
C GLN A 36 2.01 -13.45 1.48
N MET A 37 0.98 -13.09 0.72
CA MET A 37 0.74 -11.71 0.29
C MET A 37 -0.74 -11.36 0.27
N GLU A 38 -0.99 -10.07 0.44
CA GLU A 38 -2.29 -9.43 0.32
C GLU A 38 -2.22 -8.32 -0.74
N LEU A 39 -3.32 -8.09 -1.44
CA LEU A 39 -3.55 -6.92 -2.28
C LEU A 39 -4.57 -6.03 -1.58
N ILE A 40 -4.14 -4.83 -1.22
CA ILE A 40 -4.96 -3.85 -0.50
C ILE A 40 -5.45 -2.83 -1.53
N CYS A 41 -6.76 -2.78 -1.74
CA CYS A 41 -7.41 -1.99 -2.77
C CYS A 41 -8.30 -0.90 -2.15
N GLU A 42 -8.08 0.33 -2.59
CA GLU A 42 -8.94 1.49 -2.31
C GLU A 42 -9.25 2.23 -3.62
N ALA A 43 -10.36 2.94 -3.64
CA ALA A 43 -10.75 3.77 -4.77
C ALA A 43 -11.21 5.17 -4.33
N ILE A 44 -10.94 6.14 -5.19
CA ILE A 44 -11.27 7.55 -5.01
C ILE A 44 -12.28 7.94 -6.08
N PRO A 45 -13.48 8.45 -5.73
CA PRO A 45 -14.35 9.15 -6.66
C PRO A 45 -13.59 10.27 -7.39
N TRP A 46 -13.57 10.24 -8.72
CA TRP A 46 -12.77 11.14 -9.54
C TRP A 46 -13.54 11.65 -10.76
N PRO A 47 -14.66 12.38 -10.56
CA PRO A 47 -15.51 12.84 -11.67
C PRO A 47 -14.80 13.81 -12.61
N ALA A 48 -13.85 14.59 -12.10
CA ALA A 48 -12.98 15.48 -12.85
C ALA A 48 -11.64 15.64 -12.11
N ASP A 49 -10.60 16.05 -12.86
CA ASP A 49 -9.34 16.44 -12.23
C ASP A 49 -9.54 17.69 -11.35
N PRO A 50 -9.00 17.71 -10.11
CA PRO A 50 -8.99 18.92 -9.29
C PRO A 50 -8.24 20.08 -9.96
N GLU A 51 -8.65 21.32 -9.67
CA GLU A 51 -8.00 22.51 -10.22
C GLU A 51 -6.51 22.59 -9.82
N PRO A 52 -5.59 22.83 -10.77
CA PRO A 52 -4.18 23.03 -10.46
C PRO A 52 -3.92 24.43 -9.88
N PRO A 53 -2.91 24.59 -9.00
CA PRO A 53 -1.99 23.55 -8.53
C PRO A 53 -2.59 22.71 -7.39
N ASN A 54 -2.50 21.38 -7.49
CA ASN A 54 -2.92 20.48 -6.42
C ASN A 54 -1.99 19.28 -6.30
N ALA A 55 -0.86 19.48 -5.61
CA ALA A 55 0.19 18.46 -5.49
C ALA A 55 -0.30 17.15 -4.82
N GLN A 56 -1.28 17.21 -3.92
CA GLN A 56 -1.87 16.00 -3.33
C GLN A 56 -2.69 15.21 -4.34
N ALA A 57 -3.49 15.91 -5.15
CA ALA A 57 -4.25 15.29 -6.24
C ALA A 57 -3.29 14.68 -7.29
N ASP A 58 -2.26 15.41 -7.70
CA ASP A 58 -1.24 14.94 -8.65
C ASP A 58 -0.55 13.66 -8.13
N TYR A 59 -0.16 13.65 -6.86
CA TYR A 59 0.48 12.49 -6.21
C TYR A 59 -0.44 11.28 -6.05
N ARG A 60 -1.75 11.50 -5.81
CA ARG A 60 -2.74 10.42 -5.81
C ARG A 60 -2.98 9.90 -7.23
N LYS A 61 -3.11 10.80 -8.20
CA LYS A 61 -3.33 10.48 -9.61
C LYS A 61 -2.19 9.64 -10.18
N ALA A 62 -0.94 10.03 -9.92
CA ALA A 62 0.24 9.34 -10.44
C ALA A 62 0.40 7.90 -9.93
N ARG A 63 -0.16 7.56 -8.76
CA ARG A 63 -0.05 6.24 -8.11
C ARG A 63 -1.34 5.41 -8.13
N SER A 64 -2.29 5.82 -8.96
CA SER A 64 -3.58 5.13 -9.14
C SER A 64 -3.90 5.01 -10.62
N THR A 65 -4.82 4.12 -10.97
CA THR A 65 -5.24 3.88 -12.36
C THR A 65 -6.71 4.29 -12.54
N PRO A 66 -7.07 5.01 -13.62
CA PRO A 66 -8.46 5.34 -13.90
C PRO A 66 -9.31 4.08 -14.13
N ALA A 67 -10.53 4.09 -13.60
CA ALA A 67 -11.52 3.03 -13.73
C ALA A 67 -12.95 3.60 -13.60
N ALA A 68 -13.95 2.73 -13.60
CA ALA A 68 -15.35 3.09 -13.36
C ALA A 68 -15.94 2.28 -12.21
N SER A 69 -16.91 2.87 -11.52
CA SER A 69 -17.86 2.17 -10.66
C SER A 69 -19.25 2.66 -11.02
N GLY A 70 -20.06 1.84 -11.64
CA GLY A 70 -21.30 2.23 -12.28
C GLY A 70 -21.06 3.36 -13.29
N SER A 71 -21.77 4.48 -13.11
CA SER A 71 -21.53 5.69 -13.89
C SER A 71 -20.50 6.64 -13.27
N LEU A 72 -19.98 6.35 -12.08
CA LEU A 72 -19.03 7.20 -11.38
C LEU A 72 -17.59 6.90 -11.85
N PRO A 73 -16.87 7.88 -12.43
CA PRO A 73 -15.45 7.73 -12.69
C PRO A 73 -14.67 7.66 -11.37
N VAL A 74 -13.74 6.72 -11.28
CA VAL A 74 -12.92 6.52 -10.08
C VAL A 74 -11.45 6.37 -10.44
N ARG A 75 -10.59 6.48 -9.43
CA ARG A 75 -9.20 6.04 -9.51
C ARG A 75 -8.93 5.00 -8.45
N VAL A 76 -8.33 3.88 -8.84
CA VAL A 76 -8.03 2.76 -7.94
C VAL A 76 -6.55 2.71 -7.66
N SER A 77 -6.19 2.60 -6.39
CA SER A 77 -4.83 2.29 -5.92
C SER A 77 -4.80 0.89 -5.32
N THR A 78 -3.73 0.17 -5.63
CA THR A 78 -3.47 -1.17 -5.08
C THR A 78 -2.09 -1.21 -4.45
N ILE A 79 -2.02 -1.71 -3.22
CA ILE A 79 -0.79 -2.00 -2.51
C ILE A 79 -0.59 -3.51 -2.48
N LEU A 80 0.56 -3.97 -2.96
CA LEU A 80 1.00 -5.34 -2.75
C LEU A 80 1.72 -5.38 -1.41
N ALA A 81 1.22 -6.18 -0.48
CA ALA A 81 1.77 -6.27 0.86
C ALA A 81 2.19 -7.72 1.16
N ALA A 82 3.44 -7.90 1.57
CA ALA A 82 3.81 -9.10 2.30
C ALA A 82 3.15 -9.04 3.68
N ALA A 83 2.27 -9.99 3.96
CA ALA A 83 1.50 -10.05 5.19
C ALA A 83 1.98 -11.21 6.04
N PHE A 84 2.37 -10.93 7.29
CA PHE A 84 2.82 -11.95 8.23
C PHE A 84 2.47 -11.55 9.66
N ALA A 85 2.00 -12.53 10.43
CA ALA A 85 1.83 -12.42 11.88
C ALA A 85 3.08 -12.98 12.57
N GLY A 86 3.51 -12.34 13.65
CA GLY A 86 4.78 -12.61 14.30
C GLY A 86 5.97 -12.08 13.49
N SER A 87 7.13 -12.72 13.63
CA SER A 87 8.39 -12.24 13.04
C SER A 87 8.41 -12.40 11.52
N CYS A 88 8.94 -11.40 10.83
CA CYS A 88 9.33 -11.50 9.42
C CYS A 88 10.15 -12.77 9.19
N PRO A 89 9.87 -13.57 8.15
CA PRO A 89 10.64 -14.79 7.84
C PRO A 89 12.14 -14.57 7.65
N ASN A 90 12.55 -13.34 7.34
CA ASN A 90 13.95 -12.98 7.19
C ASN A 90 14.56 -12.39 8.47
N LEU A 91 13.82 -12.31 9.59
CA LEU A 91 14.35 -11.87 10.87
C LEU A 91 15.05 -13.04 11.55
N ARG A 92 16.33 -12.87 11.88
CA ARG A 92 17.12 -13.88 12.55
C ARG A 92 16.96 -13.79 14.07
N ALA A 93 17.45 -14.80 14.78
CA ALA A 93 17.41 -14.88 16.24
C ALA A 93 18.15 -13.71 16.94
N ASP A 94 19.14 -13.10 16.28
CA ASP A 94 19.86 -11.92 16.74
C ASP A 94 19.14 -10.59 16.43
N MET A 95 17.89 -10.64 15.97
CA MET A 95 17.06 -9.49 15.56
C MET A 95 17.63 -8.68 14.38
N LEU A 96 18.62 -9.23 13.68
CA LEU A 96 19.13 -8.68 12.43
C LEU A 96 18.42 -9.32 11.23
N CYS A 97 18.32 -8.54 10.15
CA CYS A 97 17.76 -9.04 8.91
C CYS A 97 18.75 -9.98 8.20
N GLY A 98 18.30 -11.20 7.89
CA GLY A 98 19.09 -12.19 7.15
C GLY A 98 19.29 -11.85 5.67
N ILE A 99 18.55 -10.89 5.12
CA ILE A 99 18.64 -10.44 3.74
C ILE A 99 19.05 -8.96 3.65
N TYR A 100 20.02 -8.53 4.49
CA TYR A 100 20.29 -7.11 4.75
C TYR A 100 20.44 -6.24 3.48
N GLU A 101 21.15 -6.73 2.46
CA GLU A 101 21.36 -6.03 1.18
C GLU A 101 20.17 -6.13 0.22
N GLU A 102 19.35 -7.17 0.37
CA GLU A 102 18.16 -7.46 -0.44
C GLU A 102 16.85 -7.01 0.22
N ARG A 103 16.92 -6.32 1.35
CA ARG A 103 15.74 -5.81 2.07
C ARG A 103 14.80 -5.07 1.11
N PRO A 104 13.48 -5.16 1.28
CA PRO A 104 12.57 -4.32 0.51
C PRO A 104 12.87 -2.82 0.67
N LEU A 105 12.57 -2.01 -0.34
CA LEU A 105 12.83 -0.57 -0.35
C LEU A 105 12.29 0.11 0.90
N VAL A 106 11.05 -0.22 1.31
CA VAL A 106 10.43 0.33 2.51
C VAL A 106 11.24 0.01 3.78
N CYS A 107 11.86 -1.17 3.88
CA CYS A 107 12.73 -1.54 5.00
C CYS A 107 14.07 -0.80 4.98
N ARG A 108 14.58 -0.43 3.80
CA ARG A 108 15.82 0.38 3.67
C ARG A 108 15.57 1.86 3.96
N ILE A 109 14.36 2.35 3.68
CA ILE A 109 13.95 3.73 3.91
C ILE A 109 13.58 3.97 5.38
N TYR A 110 13.06 2.94 6.05
CA TYR A 110 12.62 3.04 7.44
C TYR A 110 13.74 3.60 8.36
N PRO A 111 13.45 4.61 9.20
CA PRO A 111 12.11 5.07 9.58
C PRO A 111 11.59 6.28 8.80
N ALA A 112 12.32 6.79 7.80
CA ALA A 112 11.94 7.98 7.05
C ALA A 112 10.58 7.85 6.34
N GLU A 113 9.95 8.98 6.02
CA GLU A 113 8.65 9.00 5.36
C GLU A 113 8.77 9.01 3.84
N ILE A 114 8.05 8.08 3.19
CA ILE A 114 7.96 8.01 1.73
C ILE A 114 6.93 9.01 1.21
N ASN A 115 5.83 9.26 1.92
CA ASN A 115 4.80 10.19 1.45
C ASN A 115 5.23 11.65 1.71
N PRO A 116 5.37 12.51 0.67
CA PRO A 116 5.84 13.89 0.86
C PRO A 116 4.87 14.80 1.63
N PHE A 117 3.63 14.35 1.84
CA PHE A 117 2.61 15.10 2.59
C PHE A 117 2.42 14.61 4.03
N VAL A 118 3.26 13.67 4.48
CA VAL A 118 3.23 13.13 5.84
C VAL A 118 4.55 13.46 6.53
N SER A 119 4.46 14.17 7.65
CA SER A 119 5.63 14.48 8.46
C SER A 119 6.10 13.26 9.24
N LEU A 120 7.41 13.04 9.27
CA LEU A 120 8.01 12.00 10.11
C LEU A 120 7.74 12.32 11.58
N THR A 121 7.02 11.41 12.25
CA THR A 121 6.70 11.52 13.67
C THR A 121 7.23 10.29 14.41
N PRO A 122 8.23 10.42 15.29
CA PRO A 122 8.80 9.29 16.05
C PRO A 122 7.77 8.44 16.79
N ALA A 123 6.74 9.07 17.37
CA ALA A 123 5.68 8.38 18.09
C ALA A 123 4.85 7.42 17.22
N ASN A 124 4.85 7.61 15.89
CA ASN A 124 4.13 6.76 14.94
C ASN A 124 5.00 5.60 14.44
N LYS A 125 6.18 5.39 15.01
CA LYS A 125 7.13 4.36 14.60
C LYS A 125 7.29 3.32 15.71
N ALA A 126 7.49 2.07 15.31
CA ALA A 126 7.63 0.95 16.24
C ALA A 126 8.94 0.96 17.05
N CYS A 127 9.94 1.75 16.65
CA CYS A 127 11.23 1.84 17.35
C CYS A 127 11.07 2.38 18.77
N PRO A 128 11.84 1.85 19.73
CA PRO A 128 11.77 2.30 21.11
C PRO A 128 12.42 3.69 21.27
N PRO A 129 12.16 4.41 22.38
CA PRO A 129 12.62 5.79 22.58
C PRO A 129 14.14 5.99 22.43
N GLU A 130 14.94 4.99 22.78
CA GLU A 130 16.40 5.06 22.73
C GLU A 130 16.92 5.22 21.30
N ALA A 131 16.14 4.81 20.30
CA ALA A 131 16.49 4.95 18.89
C ALA A 131 16.54 6.41 18.42
N TRP A 132 16.00 7.39 19.16
CA TRP A 132 15.69 8.72 18.64
C TRP A 132 16.61 9.85 19.12
N ASN A 133 17.79 9.54 19.66
CA ASN A 133 18.61 10.53 20.38
C ASN A 133 20.10 10.58 20.00
N THR A 134 20.56 9.76 19.05
CA THR A 134 22.01 9.53 18.87
C THR A 134 22.60 10.03 17.56
N LYS A 135 21.91 9.87 16.42
CA LYS A 135 22.47 10.18 15.10
C LYS A 135 21.53 11.06 14.27
N PRO A 136 22.00 12.14 13.62
CA PRO A 136 21.17 12.97 12.74
C PRO A 136 20.50 12.18 11.61
N LEU A 137 19.16 12.13 11.60
CA LEU A 137 18.37 11.59 10.49
C LEU A 137 17.81 12.72 9.61
N GLN A 138 17.25 13.74 10.25
CA GLN A 138 16.63 14.89 9.59
C GLN A 138 17.08 16.18 10.26
N ARG A 139 17.36 17.21 9.45
CA ARG A 139 17.62 18.59 9.91
C ARG A 139 16.80 19.55 9.08
N HIS A 140 16.07 20.45 9.73
CA HIS A 140 15.17 21.42 9.10
C HIS A 140 14.21 20.77 8.10
N GLY A 141 13.66 19.60 8.43
CA GLY A 141 12.74 18.88 7.53
C GLY A 141 13.41 18.10 6.38
N VAL A 142 14.74 18.13 6.27
CA VAL A 142 15.49 17.49 5.19
C VAL A 142 16.31 16.30 5.73
N LEU A 143 16.19 15.15 5.07
CA LEU A 143 16.98 13.97 5.41
C LEU A 143 18.48 14.21 5.16
N VAL A 144 19.29 13.91 6.17
CA VAL A 144 20.75 14.09 6.15
C VAL A 144 21.39 13.15 5.13
N GLU A 145 21.02 11.87 5.13
CA GLU A 145 21.61 10.87 4.23
C GLU A 145 21.04 10.96 2.81
N GLU A 146 21.92 11.19 1.83
CA GLU A 146 21.54 11.24 0.42
C GLU A 146 21.03 9.90 -0.11
N THR A 147 21.62 8.78 0.31
CA THR A 147 21.20 7.44 -0.08
C THR A 147 19.72 7.21 0.25
N THR A 148 19.28 7.59 1.45
CA THR A 148 17.87 7.47 1.87
C THR A 148 16.95 8.36 1.03
N ARG A 149 17.36 9.58 0.69
CA ARG A 149 16.61 10.45 -0.23
C ARG A 149 16.43 9.82 -1.61
N ARG A 150 17.50 9.25 -2.18
CA ARG A 150 17.46 8.54 -3.48
C ARG A 150 16.56 7.31 -3.43
N LEU A 151 16.56 6.56 -2.33
CA LEU A 151 15.66 5.41 -2.16
C LEU A 151 14.19 5.83 -2.07
N ILE A 152 13.87 6.95 -1.41
CA ILE A 152 12.52 7.51 -1.38
C ILE A 152 12.06 7.91 -2.78
N GLU A 153 12.89 8.60 -3.54
CA GLU A 153 12.58 8.94 -4.93
C GLU A 153 12.38 7.70 -5.80
N LEU A 154 13.24 6.70 -5.67
CA LEU A 154 13.09 5.42 -6.36
C LEU A 154 11.77 4.74 -5.99
N SER A 155 11.40 4.71 -4.71
CA SER A 155 10.14 4.13 -4.24
C SER A 155 8.92 4.84 -4.84
N ARG A 156 8.93 6.18 -4.86
CA ARG A 156 7.86 6.99 -5.46
C ARG A 156 7.73 6.74 -6.96
N ARG A 157 8.83 6.84 -7.70
CA ARG A 157 8.85 6.58 -9.15
C ARG A 157 8.41 5.16 -9.49
N THR A 158 8.82 4.17 -8.67
CA THR A 158 8.39 2.78 -8.87
C THR A 158 6.89 2.63 -8.64
N ALA A 159 6.33 3.25 -7.59
CA ALA A 159 4.89 3.22 -7.34
C ALA A 159 4.08 3.87 -8.48
N GLU A 160 4.59 4.95 -9.08
CA GLU A 160 3.99 5.60 -10.25
C GLU A 160 4.03 4.69 -11.49
N ASN A 161 5.22 4.16 -11.82
CA ASN A 161 5.41 3.31 -12.98
C ASN A 161 4.64 1.97 -12.88
N GLU A 162 4.49 1.44 -11.67
CA GLU A 162 3.79 0.17 -11.44
C GLU A 162 2.26 0.32 -11.32
N ALA A 163 1.71 1.53 -11.16
CA ALA A 163 0.27 1.74 -11.01
C ALA A 163 -0.59 1.02 -12.10
N PRO A 164 -0.30 1.17 -13.41
CA PRO A 164 -1.04 0.45 -14.45
C PRO A 164 -0.81 -1.07 -14.41
N LEU A 165 0.38 -1.53 -14.04
CA LEU A 165 0.70 -2.96 -13.91
C LEU A 165 -0.07 -3.61 -12.74
N ARG A 166 -0.24 -2.89 -11.64
CA ARG A 166 -1.05 -3.36 -10.50
C ARG A 166 -2.52 -3.46 -10.86
N MET A 167 -3.05 -2.55 -11.68
CA MET A 167 -4.42 -2.68 -12.21
C MET A 167 -4.55 -3.94 -13.09
N ARG A 168 -3.57 -4.21 -13.96
CA ARG A 168 -3.55 -5.44 -14.77
C ARG A 168 -3.49 -6.70 -13.91
N LEU A 169 -2.67 -6.68 -12.87
CA LEU A 169 -2.57 -7.78 -11.92
C LEU A 169 -3.93 -8.05 -11.25
N CYS A 170 -4.64 -7.00 -10.81
CA CYS A 170 -5.98 -7.15 -10.28
C CYS A 170 -6.94 -7.78 -11.32
N HIS A 171 -6.89 -7.34 -12.58
CA HIS A 171 -7.71 -7.91 -13.64
C HIS A 171 -7.43 -9.41 -13.88
N GLU A 172 -6.16 -9.80 -13.98
CA GLU A 172 -5.74 -11.21 -14.14
C GLU A 172 -6.22 -12.12 -13.00
N LEU A 173 -6.41 -11.54 -11.81
CA LEU A 173 -6.85 -12.23 -10.60
C LEU A 173 -8.36 -12.07 -10.33
N ALA A 174 -9.11 -11.46 -11.25
CA ALA A 174 -10.53 -11.12 -11.08
C ALA A 174 -10.82 -10.28 -9.81
N ILE A 175 -9.87 -9.45 -9.39
CA ILE A 175 -10.01 -8.52 -8.27
C ILE A 175 -10.65 -7.22 -8.78
N THR A 176 -11.85 -6.95 -8.29
CA THR A 176 -12.70 -5.83 -8.76
C THR A 176 -13.35 -5.03 -7.62
N HIS A 177 -12.89 -5.24 -6.39
CA HIS A 177 -13.47 -4.61 -5.20
C HIS A 177 -12.45 -3.76 -4.47
N ALA A 178 -12.86 -2.56 -4.08
CA ALA A 178 -12.04 -1.60 -3.37
C ALA A 178 -12.86 -0.89 -2.27
N SER A 179 -12.19 -0.43 -1.21
CA SER A 179 -12.82 0.46 -0.22
C SER A 179 -12.95 1.88 -0.76
N LEU A 180 -13.79 2.70 -0.13
CA LEU A 180 -13.68 4.14 -0.29
C LEU A 180 -12.39 4.64 0.39
N ALA A 181 -11.57 5.38 -0.35
CA ALA A 181 -10.33 5.94 0.20
C ALA A 181 -10.60 6.82 1.44
N ASN A 182 -9.74 6.69 2.45
CA ASN A 182 -9.86 7.28 3.78
C ASN A 182 -11.01 6.74 4.67
N GLU A 183 -11.77 5.73 4.25
CA GLU A 183 -12.75 5.07 5.11
C GLU A 183 -12.29 3.70 5.62
N GLY A 184 -11.49 3.00 4.83
CA GLY A 184 -11.00 1.68 5.17
C GLY A 184 -10.18 1.07 4.04
N PHE A 185 -9.99 -0.25 4.11
CA PHE A 185 -9.30 -1.06 3.11
C PHE A 185 -10.11 -2.29 2.73
N VAL A 186 -10.14 -2.61 1.44
CA VAL A 186 -10.47 -3.97 0.98
C VAL A 186 -9.18 -4.74 0.79
N ILE A 187 -9.10 -5.93 1.38
CA ILE A 187 -7.93 -6.81 1.37
C ILE A 187 -8.31 -8.09 0.63
N HIS A 188 -7.57 -8.38 -0.44
CA HIS A 188 -7.63 -9.65 -1.18
C HIS A 188 -6.40 -10.48 -0.85
N ALA A 189 -6.56 -11.77 -0.55
CA ALA A 189 -5.45 -12.68 -0.26
C ALA A 189 -5.48 -13.90 -1.22
N PRO A 190 -5.13 -13.71 -2.51
CA PRO A 190 -5.10 -14.79 -3.49
C PRO A 190 -4.05 -15.85 -3.10
N ARG A 191 -4.19 -17.06 -3.64
CA ARG A 191 -3.20 -18.12 -3.42
C ARG A 191 -1.83 -17.69 -3.95
N SER A 192 -0.76 -17.91 -3.18
CA SER A 192 0.59 -17.48 -3.55
C SER A 192 1.03 -17.94 -4.94
N SER A 193 0.69 -19.16 -5.34
CA SER A 193 1.01 -19.69 -6.68
C SER A 193 0.28 -18.96 -7.81
N GLU A 194 -0.98 -18.56 -7.60
CA GLU A 194 -1.76 -17.82 -8.60
C GLU A 194 -1.24 -16.40 -8.74
N LEU A 195 -0.96 -15.74 -7.60
CA LEU A 195 -0.39 -14.40 -7.58
C LEU A 195 0.99 -14.37 -8.24
N LEU A 196 1.86 -15.35 -7.95
CA LEU A 196 3.19 -15.43 -8.57
C LEU A 196 3.07 -15.61 -10.08
N ALA A 197 2.24 -16.53 -10.56
CA ALA A 197 2.03 -16.75 -11.98
C ALA A 197 1.46 -15.50 -12.68
N ALA A 198 0.56 -14.76 -12.03
CA ALA A 198 0.00 -13.52 -12.57
C ALA A 198 1.05 -12.39 -12.61
N LEU A 199 1.89 -12.27 -11.57
CA LEU A 199 3.02 -11.33 -11.54
C LEU A 199 4.00 -11.59 -12.68
N GLU A 200 4.36 -12.86 -12.91
CA GLU A 200 5.24 -13.26 -14.02
C GLU A 200 4.67 -12.83 -15.37
N ARG A 201 3.37 -13.07 -15.63
CA ARG A 201 2.71 -12.66 -16.88
C ARG A 201 2.68 -11.14 -17.08
N VAL A 202 2.29 -10.39 -16.05
CA VAL A 202 2.21 -8.93 -16.11
C VAL A 202 3.59 -8.31 -16.33
N ARG A 203 4.61 -8.82 -15.64
CA ARG A 203 6.01 -8.36 -15.77
C ARG A 203 6.65 -8.74 -17.10
N ALA A 204 6.26 -9.86 -17.71
CA ALA A 204 6.73 -10.26 -19.04
C ALA A 204 6.17 -9.39 -20.17
N THR A 205 5.09 -8.66 -19.90
CA THR A 205 4.38 -7.85 -20.91
C THR A 205 4.05 -6.45 -20.36
N PRO A 206 5.06 -5.64 -19.95
CA PRO A 206 4.81 -4.40 -19.21
C PRO A 206 4.08 -3.33 -20.03
N ASP A 207 4.22 -3.37 -21.37
CA ASP A 207 3.64 -2.36 -22.27
C ASP A 207 2.18 -2.62 -22.65
N VAL A 208 1.61 -3.76 -22.24
CA VAL A 208 0.19 -4.05 -22.45
C VAL A 208 -0.63 -3.14 -21.52
N PRO A 209 -1.58 -2.35 -22.03
CA PRO A 209 -2.40 -1.47 -21.19
C PRO A 209 -3.40 -2.28 -20.34
N PRO A 210 -3.80 -1.78 -19.15
CA PRO A 210 -4.90 -2.37 -18.41
C PRO A 210 -6.19 -2.33 -19.20
N ALA A 211 -6.96 -3.42 -19.15
CA ALA A 211 -8.34 -3.41 -19.61
C ALA A 211 -9.15 -2.41 -18.78
N SER A 212 -10.21 -1.85 -19.38
CA SER A 212 -11.21 -1.12 -18.61
C SER A 212 -11.84 -2.10 -17.62
N ALA A 213 -11.74 -1.77 -16.33
CA ALA A 213 -12.27 -2.60 -15.26
C ALA A 213 -13.42 -1.87 -14.58
N GLU A 214 -14.51 -2.59 -14.41
CA GLU A 214 -15.65 -2.18 -13.58
C GLU A 214 -15.36 -2.55 -12.13
N TRP A 215 -15.43 -1.57 -11.23
CA TRP A 215 -15.12 -1.74 -9.82
C TRP A 215 -16.34 -1.56 -8.94
N THR A 216 -16.43 -2.36 -7.88
CA THR A 216 -17.45 -2.25 -6.84
C THR A 216 -16.83 -1.72 -5.55
N PHE A 217 -17.40 -0.64 -5.02
CA PHE A 217 -17.06 -0.19 -3.68
C PHE A 217 -17.57 -1.17 -2.63
N VAL A 218 -16.80 -1.33 -1.56
CA VAL A 218 -17.25 -2.00 -0.33
C VAL A 218 -17.09 -1.03 0.82
N SER A 219 -18.10 -0.97 1.68
CA SER A 219 -18.11 -0.12 2.88
C SER A 219 -18.86 -0.82 4.01
N ASN A 220 -18.40 -0.66 5.25
CA ASN A 220 -19.13 -1.10 6.44
C ASN A 220 -20.12 -0.05 6.96
N ARG A 221 -20.36 1.04 6.22
CA ARG A 221 -21.19 2.17 6.64
C ARG A 221 -22.36 2.35 5.68
N SER A 222 -23.58 2.21 6.18
CA SER A 222 -24.80 2.36 5.37
C SER A 222 -24.89 3.74 4.72
N VAL A 223 -24.55 4.80 5.46
CA VAL A 223 -24.52 6.18 4.95
C VAL A 223 -23.57 6.33 3.76
N THR A 224 -22.41 5.67 3.80
CA THR A 224 -21.45 5.70 2.68
C THR A 224 -22.00 4.95 1.48
N VAL A 225 -22.61 3.77 1.70
CA VAL A 225 -23.28 3.00 0.65
C VAL A 225 -24.37 3.83 -0.03
N GLU A 226 -25.29 4.42 0.74
CA GLU A 226 -26.37 5.28 0.23
C GLU A 226 -25.82 6.48 -0.57
N THR A 227 -24.77 7.12 -0.05
CA THR A 227 -24.13 8.26 -0.73
C THR A 227 -23.54 7.84 -2.07
N LEU A 228 -22.80 6.72 -2.11
CA LEU A 228 -22.17 6.21 -3.32
C LEU A 228 -23.21 5.78 -4.37
N LEU A 229 -24.29 5.12 -3.96
CA LEU A 229 -25.42 4.81 -4.84
C LEU A 229 -26.05 6.08 -5.43
N SER A 230 -26.20 7.14 -4.63
CA SER A 230 -26.83 8.39 -5.07
C SER A 230 -26.04 9.11 -6.18
N VAL A 231 -24.74 8.86 -6.28
CA VAL A 231 -23.85 9.40 -7.33
C VAL A 231 -23.56 8.38 -8.44
N GLY A 232 -24.32 7.29 -8.50
CA GLY A 232 -24.28 6.30 -9.57
C GLY A 232 -23.14 5.29 -9.47
N ALA A 233 -22.53 5.12 -8.29
CA ALA A 233 -21.51 4.10 -8.07
C ALA A 233 -22.11 2.70 -7.88
N THR A 234 -21.36 1.68 -8.27
CA THR A 234 -21.64 0.29 -7.85
C THR A 234 -21.02 0.08 -6.47
N VAL A 235 -21.85 -0.19 -5.47
CA VAL A 235 -21.39 -0.37 -4.09
C VAL A 235 -22.19 -1.45 -3.40
N ARG A 236 -21.54 -2.18 -2.48
CA ARG A 236 -22.20 -3.08 -1.55
C ARG A 236 -21.80 -2.78 -0.11
N LEU A 237 -22.70 -3.07 0.81
CA LEU A 237 -22.36 -3.13 2.22
C LEU A 237 -21.40 -4.31 2.44
N ASP A 238 -20.44 -4.12 3.34
CA ASP A 238 -19.64 -5.23 3.84
C ASP A 238 -20.55 -6.16 4.64
N GLU A 239 -20.71 -7.37 4.13
CA GLU A 239 -21.29 -8.48 4.88
C GLU A 239 -20.08 -9.27 5.40
N PRO A 240 -19.80 -9.25 6.72
CA PRO A 240 -18.62 -9.93 7.26
C PRO A 240 -18.76 -11.43 7.00
N VAL A 241 -18.15 -11.91 5.91
CA VAL A 241 -18.02 -13.32 5.62
C VAL A 241 -16.71 -13.79 6.25
N ASP A 242 -16.71 -14.98 6.84
CA ASP A 242 -15.50 -15.63 7.38
C ASP A 242 -14.58 -16.16 6.24
N ALA A 243 -14.49 -15.39 5.16
CA ALA A 243 -13.69 -15.69 3.98
C ALA A 243 -12.25 -15.21 4.22
N ARG A 244 -11.30 -16.14 4.16
CA ARG A 244 -9.87 -15.82 4.36
C ARG A 244 -9.28 -14.97 3.24
N ASP A 245 -9.89 -15.00 2.07
CA ASP A 245 -9.32 -14.46 0.83
C ASP A 245 -9.86 -13.06 0.49
N PHE A 246 -10.88 -12.59 1.20
CA PHE A 246 -11.49 -11.27 1.03
C PHE A 246 -11.89 -10.71 2.39
N ARG A 247 -11.42 -9.50 2.74
CA ARG A 247 -11.77 -8.82 3.99
C ARG A 247 -11.95 -7.32 3.78
N TYR A 248 -12.87 -6.74 4.52
CA TYR A 248 -12.94 -5.29 4.70
C TYR A 248 -12.36 -4.90 6.07
N HIS A 249 -11.58 -3.84 6.11
CA HIS A 249 -11.04 -3.25 7.33
C HIS A 249 -11.38 -1.76 7.39
N GLY A 250 -12.43 -1.41 8.14
CA GLY A 250 -12.87 -0.03 8.32
C GLY A 250 -12.05 0.73 9.37
N PHE A 251 -11.81 2.02 9.13
CA PHE A 251 -11.24 2.94 10.13
C PHE A 251 -12.29 3.48 11.10
N HIS A 252 -13.56 3.28 10.77
CA HIS A 252 -14.71 3.71 11.54
C HIS A 252 -15.59 2.51 11.92
N GLU A 253 -16.35 2.66 13.01
CA GLU A 253 -17.31 1.64 13.44
C GLU A 253 -18.32 1.31 12.35
N ALA A 254 -18.67 0.03 12.27
CA ALA A 254 -19.69 -0.44 11.34
C ALA A 254 -21.06 0.17 11.70
N SER A 255 -21.84 0.57 10.70
CA SER A 255 -23.22 0.96 10.94
C SER A 255 -24.01 -0.29 11.36
N SER A 256 -24.84 -0.15 12.39
CA SER A 256 -25.86 -1.17 12.69
C SER A 256 -26.81 -1.28 11.50
N ALA A 257 -27.00 -2.52 11.02
CA ALA A 257 -27.95 -2.86 9.96
C ALA A 257 -29.39 -2.48 10.32
#